data_AF-A0AAV3S239-F1
#
_entry.id   AF-A0AAV3S239-F1
#
_cell.length_a   1.000
_cell.length_b   1.000
_cell.length_c   1.000
_cell.angle_alpha   90.00
_cell.angle_beta   90.00
_cell.angle_gamma   90.00
#
_symmetry.space_group_name_H-M   'P 1'
#
loop_
_entity.id
_entity.type
_entity.pdbx_description
1 polymer ?
#
loop_
_entity_poly.entity_id
_entity_poly.type
_entity_poly.pdbx_seq_one_letter_code
_entity_poly.pdbx_strand_id
1 'polypeptide(L)'
;MSRQSRFAYAHLTPSHVKLSLGLSQELQRQIDNGRVKLGIKALIKAKSKLGGIFKYSYWLYNNCNILVVSPPNGALLGHRCVTKR
;
A
#
# COMPACT_ATOMS: atom_id res chain seq x y z
N MET A 1 3.06 17.02 19.12
CA MET A 1 2.34 15.94 18.39
C MET A 1 3.31 14.79 18.18
N SER A 2 3.15 13.65 18.86
CA SER A 2 4.00 12.48 18.61
C SER A 2 3.53 11.79 17.32
N ARG A 3 4.47 11.49 16.41
CA ARG A 3 4.20 10.61 15.27
C ARG A 3 4.19 9.18 15.77
N GLN A 4 3.00 8.59 15.89
CA GLN A 4 2.87 7.17 16.22
C GLN A 4 2.85 6.36 14.92
N SER A 5 3.85 5.51 14.71
CA SER A 5 3.84 4.47 13.67
C SER A 5 3.55 3.12 14.32
N ARG A 6 2.61 2.35 13.76
CA ARG A 6 2.33 0.98 14.20
C ARG A 6 2.55 0.04 13.03
N PHE A 7 3.37 -1.00 13.24
CA PHE A 7 3.42 -2.12 12.31
C PHE A 7 2.14 -2.93 12.43
N ALA A 8 1.51 -3.22 11.29
CA ALA A 8 0.34 -4.07 11.21
C ALA A 8 0.60 -5.13 10.14
N TYR A 9 0.21 -6.37 10.42
CA TYR A 9 0.22 -7.41 9.41
C TYR A 9 -0.93 -7.15 8.43
N ALA A 10 -0.59 -7.01 7.15
CA ALA A 10 -1.55 -6.84 6.08
C ALA A 10 -1.46 -8.03 5.13
N HIS A 11 -2.56 -8.77 4.98
CA HIS A 11 -2.65 -9.81 3.98
C HIS A 11 -3.02 -9.15 2.63
N LEU A 12 -2.08 -9.16 1.69
CA LEU A 12 -2.29 -8.59 0.36
C LEU A 12 -3.02 -9.62 -0.50
N THR A 13 -4.34 -9.47 -0.62
CA THR A 13 -5.13 -10.26 -1.56
C THR A 13 -5.01 -9.62 -2.95
N PRO A 14 -4.65 -10.38 -4.00
CA PRO A 14 -4.65 -9.86 -5.36
C PRO A 14 -6.07 -9.41 -5.72
N SER A 15 -6.18 -8.36 -6.55
CA SER A 15 -7.46 -8.03 -7.16
C SER A 15 -7.89 -9.23 -7.99
N HIS A 16 -9.03 -9.86 -7.64
CA HIS A 16 -9.63 -10.96 -8.42
C HIS A 16 -10.17 -10.50 -9.79
N VAL A 17 -9.56 -9.45 -10.36
CA VAL A 17 -9.87 -8.88 -11.65
C VAL A 17 -8.87 -9.44 -12.66
N LYS A 18 -9.38 -9.81 -13.83
CA LYS A 18 -8.54 -10.30 -14.93
C LYS A 18 -7.51 -9.22 -15.30
N LEU A 19 -6.23 -9.56 -15.19
CA LEU A 19 -5.15 -8.71 -15.68
C LEU A 19 -5.15 -8.75 -17.21
N SER A 20 -4.86 -7.62 -17.84
CA SER A 20 -4.66 -7.59 -19.29
C SER A 20 -3.42 -8.40 -19.66
N LEU A 21 -3.36 -8.92 -20.88
CA LEU A 21 -2.25 -9.80 -21.32
C LEU A 21 -0.88 -9.14 -21.11
N GLY A 22 -0.75 -7.86 -21.47
CA GLY A 22 0.51 -7.12 -21.28
C GLY A 22 0.89 -6.94 -19.80
N LEU A 23 -0.10 -6.69 -18.93
CA LEU A 23 0.14 -6.55 -17.50
C LEU A 23 0.54 -7.90 -16.87
N SER A 24 -0.06 -9.00 -17.32
CA SER A 24 0.31 -10.35 -16.88
C SER A 24 1.73 -10.72 -17.28
N GLN A 25 2.13 -10.41 -18.53
CA GLN A 25 3.49 -10.65 -19.02
C GLN A 25 4.52 -9.82 -18.26
N GLU A 26 4.21 -8.56 -17.98
CA GLU A 26 5.08 -7.70 -17.17
C GLU A 26 5.19 -8.20 -15.73
N LEU A 27 4.07 -8.62 -15.13
CA LEU A 27 4.09 -9.20 -13.79
C LEU A 27 4.95 -10.47 -13.75
N GLN A 28 4.83 -11.35 -14.75
CA GLN A 28 5.67 -12.55 -14.85
C GLN A 28 7.15 -12.18 -14.94
N ARG A 29 7.52 -11.23 -15.80
CA ARG A 29 8.90 -10.73 -15.90
C ARG A 29 9.43 -10.19 -14.59
N GLN A 30 8.61 -9.47 -13.83
CA GLN A 30 9.00 -8.95 -12.51
C GLN A 30 9.21 -10.07 -11.48
N ILE A 31 8.37 -11.09 -11.52
CA ILE A 31 8.53 -12.29 -10.67
C ILE A 31 9.83 -13.01 -11.02
N ASP A 32 10.10 -13.22 -12.31
CA ASP A 32 11.31 -13.89 -12.81
C ASP A 32 12.58 -13.10 -12.45
N ASN A 33 12.51 -11.77 -12.47
CA ASN A 33 13.59 -10.87 -12.04
C ASN A 33 13.77 -10.80 -10.50
N GLY A 34 12.93 -11.49 -9.73
CA GLY A 34 13.01 -11.57 -8.26
C GLY A 34 12.52 -10.34 -7.50
N ARG A 35 11.97 -9.33 -8.20
CA ARG A 35 11.52 -8.06 -7.61
C ARG A 35 10.22 -7.61 -8.27
N VAL A 36 9.19 -7.44 -7.46
CA VAL A 36 7.85 -7.07 -7.92
C VAL A 36 7.50 -5.68 -7.43
N LYS A 37 7.03 -4.83 -8.35
CA LYS A 37 6.54 -3.49 -8.03
C LYS A 37 5.02 -3.51 -7.95
N LEU A 38 4.49 -3.20 -6.77
CA LEU A 38 3.04 -3.20 -6.52
C LEU A 38 2.53 -1.79 -6.21
N GLY A 39 1.39 -1.44 -6.79
CA GLY A 39 0.67 -0.21 -6.51
C GLY A 39 -0.49 -0.47 -5.54
N ILE A 40 -0.48 0.19 -4.39
CA ILE A 40 -1.53 0.11 -3.37
C ILE A 40 -2.31 1.43 -3.36
N LYS A 41 -3.61 1.33 -3.59
CA LYS A 41 -4.55 2.44 -3.40
C LYS A 41 -5.40 2.14 -2.16
N ALA A 42 -5.38 3.03 -1.19
CA ALA A 42 -6.13 2.88 0.05
C ALA A 42 -6.92 4.14 0.38
N LEU A 43 -8.12 3.95 0.91
CA LEU A 43 -8.97 5.02 1.44
C LEU A 43 -9.05 4.82 2.96
N ILE A 44 -8.40 5.70 3.72
CA ILE A 44 -8.25 5.55 5.18
C ILE A 44 -8.97 6.69 5.89
N LYS A 45 -9.83 6.37 6.86
CA LYS A 45 -10.46 7.39 7.71
C LYS A 45 -9.51 7.77 8.85
N ALA A 46 -8.87 8.94 8.73
CA ALA A 46 -8.05 9.51 9.78
C ALA A 46 -8.92 10.17 10.84
N LYS A 47 -8.61 9.95 12.11
CA LYS A 47 -9.27 10.59 13.26
C LYS A 47 -8.25 11.42 14.02
N SER A 48 -8.53 12.71 14.22
CA SER A 48 -7.70 13.60 15.04
C SER A 48 -8.46 14.03 16.29
N LYS A 49 -7.77 14.02 17.43
CA LYS A 49 -8.25 14.57 18.70
C LYS A 49 -7.38 15.78 19.04
N LEU A 50 -7.91 16.98 18.85
CA LEU A 50 -7.18 18.25 19.07
C LEU A 50 -7.32 18.80 20.51
N GLY A 51 -7.93 18.02 21.42
CA GLY A 51 -8.23 18.41 22.80
C GLY A 51 -9.74 18.61 23.03
N GLY A 52 -10.23 18.27 24.23
CA GLY A 52 -11.64 18.38 24.60
C GLY A 52 -12.60 17.53 23.76
N ILE A 53 -13.74 18.12 23.38
CA ILE A 53 -14.84 17.50 22.60
C ILE A 53 -14.62 17.50 21.08
N PHE A 54 -13.62 18.24 20.56
CA PHE A 54 -13.40 18.37 19.13
C PHE A 54 -12.67 17.16 18.55
N LYS A 55 -13.47 16.21 18.04
CA LYS A 55 -13.02 15.07 17.25
C LYS A 55 -13.32 15.35 15.78
N TYR A 56 -12.29 15.47 14.95
CA TYR A 56 -12.46 15.58 13.51
C TYR A 56 -12.03 14.28 12.85
N SER A 57 -12.81 13.81 11.87
CA SER A 57 -12.44 12.69 11.04
C SER A 57 -12.53 13.06 9.57
N TYR A 58 -11.51 12.71 8.81
CA TYR A 58 -11.44 12.98 7.38
C TYR A 58 -10.93 11.73 6.66
N TRP A 59 -11.32 11.62 5.40
CA TRP A 59 -10.85 10.57 4.52
C TRP A 59 -9.52 10.98 3.89
N LEU A 60 -8.57 10.06 3.87
CA LEU A 60 -7.28 10.21 3.23
C LEU A 60 -7.16 9.21 2.08
N TYR A 61 -6.84 9.73 0.91
CA TYR A 61 -6.58 8.93 -0.28
C TYR A 61 -5.08 8.69 -0.37
N ASN A 62 -4.67 7.46 -0.09
CA ASN A 62 -3.26 7.06 -0.12
C ASN A 62 -2.98 6.29 -1.40
N ASN A 63 -1.90 6.69 -2.08
CA ASN A 63 -1.34 5.96 -3.20
C ASN A 63 0.12 5.62 -2.88
N CYS A 64 0.43 4.34 -2.77
CA CYS A 64 1.75 3.84 -2.43
C CYS A 64 2.27 2.92 -3.53
N ASN A 65 3.52 3.12 -3.94
CA ASN A 65 4.25 2.15 -4.74
C ASN A 65 5.23 1.43 -3.82
N ILE A 66 5.16 0.11 -3.75
CA ILE A 66 6.08 -0.72 -2.99
C ILE A 66 6.90 -1.59 -3.93
N LEU A 67 8.14 -1.86 -3.53
CA LEU A 67 9.01 -2.83 -4.13
C LEU A 67 9.16 -3.98 -3.15
N VAL A 68 8.78 -5.18 -3.56
CA VAL A 68 8.86 -6.39 -2.74
C VAL A 68 9.72 -7.44 -3.45
N VAL A 69 10.32 -8.32 -2.67
CA VAL A 69 10.93 -9.55 -3.21
C VAL A 69 9.81 -10.41 -3.82
N SER A 70 10.14 -11.17 -4.87
CA SER A 70 9.20 -12.14 -5.43
C SER A 70 8.62 -13.06 -4.34
N PRO A 71 7.35 -13.49 -4.48
CA PRO A 71 6.78 -14.53 -3.63
C PRO A 71 7.70 -15.77 -3.63
N PRO A 72 7.90 -16.49 -2.50
CA PRO A 72 7.03 -16.55 -1.33
C PRO A 72 7.39 -15.64 -0.15
N ASN A 73 8.65 -15.17 -0.06
CA ASN A 73 9.15 -14.46 1.15
C ASN A 73 8.59 -13.04 1.30
N GLY A 74 8.24 -12.36 0.20
CA GLY A 74 7.45 -11.12 0.21
C GLY A 74 8.06 -9.92 0.97
N ALA A 75 9.37 -9.93 1.24
CA ALA A 75 10.03 -8.88 2.00
C ALA A 75 9.96 -7.51 1.28
N LEU A 76 9.68 -6.45 2.04
CA LEU A 76 9.61 -5.09 1.52
C LEU A 76 11.02 -4.51 1.33
N LEU A 77 11.40 -4.22 0.07
CA LEU A 77 12.67 -3.61 -0.28
C LEU A 77 12.61 -2.09 -0.25
N GLY A 78 11.46 -1.52 -0.60
CA GLY A 78 11.28 -0.07 -0.65
C GLY A 78 9.82 0.33 -0.78
N HIS A 79 9.51 1.57 -0.39
CA HIS A 79 8.17 2.12 -0.50
C HIS A 79 8.22 3.61 -0.83
N ARG A 80 7.22 4.08 -1.58
CA ARG A 80 6.98 5.50 -1.82
C ARG A 80 5.49 5.76 -1.75
N CYS A 81 5.07 6.48 -0.73
CA CYS A 81 3.67 6.78 -0.45
C CYS A 81 3.38 8.27 -0.62
N VAL A 82 2.25 8.58 -1.26
CA VAL A 82 1.72 9.93 -1.39
C VAL A 82 0.29 9.92 -0.90
N THR A 83 -0.02 10.82 0.03
CA THR A 83 -1.38 11.06 0.50
C THR A 83 -1.93 12.28 -0.23
N LYS A 84 -2.99 12.09 -1.01
CA LYS A 84 -3.77 13.21 -1.54
C LYS A 84 -4.63 13.74 -0.39
N ARG A 85 -4.54 15.06 -0.16
CA ARG A 85 -5.30 15.77 0.87
C ARG A 85 -6.59 16.30 0.29
#